data_AF-A0A2E8CWL0-F1
#
_entry.id   AF-A0A2E8CWL0-F1
#
_cell.length_a   1.000
_cell.length_b   1.000
_cell.length_c   1.000
_cell.angle_alpha   90.00
_cell.angle_beta   90.00
_cell.angle_gamma   90.00
#
_symmetry.space_group_name_H-M   'P 1'
#
loop_
_entity.id
_entity.type
_entity.pdbx_description
1 polymer ?
#
loop_
_entity_poly.entity_id
_entity_poly.type
_entity_poly.pdbx_seq_one_letter_code
_entity_poly.pdbx_strand_id
1 'polypeptide(L)'
;MSVALSLLYPLALSAALGFALALSECLLRALRVKLPAEYRFPLYLMFSLFFLYPLWVSPILHELSDDSVAWRVFCFPTLAGLILLTLIPAIRRGSQYVAKNGTPWGWPWYPWPIFVFLAIGVCIRSYALAFSFQTAAMTAATDWRTSFGIYYLTPLFLAVPVLLSEIAITERKRGLSRFVMVIAPLLVLTAIPFGSGIAFAGFLEMFVERLGSPIWLAVIGTAIFYGYLRERGTNSAEVGMMISLAAATFIGPRTLGISTLTEPQAWPLVLIGCVQLQKAIEKRSSARCLIATTSLIVAATCAYRGTWLTNYYGAIPLH
;
A
#
# COMPACT_ATOMS: atom_id res chain seq x y z
N MET A 1 -19.71 36.81 4.37
CA MET A 1 -19.18 35.90 5.40
C MET A 1 -18.37 34.73 4.82
N SER A 2 -18.71 34.21 3.62
CA SER A 2 -17.97 33.09 2.99
C SER A 2 -16.52 33.44 2.59
N VAL A 3 -16.28 34.63 2.03
CA VAL A 3 -14.94 35.04 1.54
C VAL A 3 -13.90 35.19 2.65
N ALA A 4 -14.32 35.67 3.84
CA ALA A 4 -13.41 35.78 4.99
C ALA A 4 -13.04 34.40 5.53
N LEU A 5 -14.00 33.47 5.61
CA LEU A 5 -13.77 32.09 6.03
C LEU A 5 -12.88 31.31 5.05
N SER A 6 -13.03 31.54 3.74
CA SER A 6 -12.21 30.87 2.71
C SER A 6 -10.75 31.31 2.72
N LEU A 7 -10.44 32.52 3.21
CA LEU A 7 -9.06 33.01 3.34
C LEU A 7 -8.45 32.71 4.73
N LEU A 8 -9.25 32.78 5.79
CA LEU A 8 -8.77 32.51 7.16
C LEU A 8 -8.40 31.05 7.39
N TYR A 9 -9.13 30.11 6.80
CA TYR A 9 -8.90 28.67 6.99
C TYR A 9 -7.54 28.17 6.43
N PRO A 10 -7.16 28.44 5.16
CA PRO A 10 -5.83 28.07 4.66
C PRO A 10 -4.70 28.79 5.38
N LEU A 11 -4.90 30.05 5.78
CA LEU A 11 -3.91 30.80 6.54
C LEU A 11 -3.69 30.18 7.92
N ALA A 12 -4.76 29.81 8.63
CA ALA A 12 -4.68 29.16 9.93
C ALA A 12 -3.97 27.80 9.85
N LEU A 13 -4.27 26.97 8.84
CA LEU A 13 -3.62 25.67 8.67
C LEU A 13 -2.15 25.80 8.25
N SER A 14 -1.82 26.78 7.41
CA SER A 14 -0.43 27.08 7.04
C SER A 14 0.36 27.60 8.23
N ALA A 15 -0.24 28.46 9.06
CA ALA A 15 0.35 28.94 10.30
C ALA A 15 0.55 27.79 11.31
N ALA A 16 -0.42 26.88 11.42
CA ALA A 16 -0.31 25.68 12.27
C ALA A 16 0.82 24.76 11.80
N LEU A 17 0.98 24.56 10.48
CA LEU A 17 2.10 23.81 9.92
C LEU A 17 3.43 24.50 10.23
N GLY A 18 3.54 25.82 9.99
CA GLY A 18 4.73 26.60 10.30
C GLY A 18 5.10 26.51 11.78
N PHE A 19 4.12 26.61 12.66
CA PHE A 19 4.29 26.42 14.10
C PHE A 19 4.75 25.00 14.44
N ALA A 20 4.15 23.96 13.87
CA ALA A 20 4.54 22.57 14.11
C ALA A 20 5.99 22.29 13.65
N LEU A 21 6.39 22.82 12.48
CA LEU A 21 7.76 22.73 11.98
C LEU A 21 8.75 23.47 12.88
N ALA A 22 8.42 24.69 13.29
CA ALA A 22 9.23 25.49 14.20
C ALA A 22 9.37 24.81 15.57
N LEU A 23 8.28 24.28 16.12
CA LEU A 23 8.27 23.54 17.38
C LEU A 23 9.10 22.26 17.29
N SER A 24 8.96 21.49 16.21
CA SER A 24 9.77 20.29 15.97
C SER A 24 11.26 20.61 15.90
N GLU A 25 11.65 21.67 15.18
CA GLU A 25 13.05 22.11 15.11
C GLU A 25 13.56 22.66 16.44
N CYS A 26 12.73 23.41 17.17
CA CYS A 26 13.06 23.92 18.49
C CYS A 26 13.31 22.76 19.46
N LEU A 27 12.45 21.75 19.49
CA LEU A 27 12.61 20.54 20.32
C LEU A 27 13.88 19.77 19.96
N LEU A 28 14.14 19.53 18.67
CA LEU A 28 15.36 18.84 18.23
C LEU A 28 16.62 19.60 18.66
N ARG A 29 16.62 20.93 18.56
CA ARG A 29 17.76 21.78 18.97
C ARG A 29 17.90 21.86 20.49
N ALA A 30 16.80 22.05 21.21
CA ALA A 30 16.78 22.15 22.67
C ALA A 30 17.27 20.85 23.33
N LEU A 31 16.81 19.71 22.83
CA LEU A 31 17.25 18.39 23.30
C LEU A 31 18.60 17.94 22.71
N ARG A 32 19.22 18.76 21.85
CA ARG A 32 20.48 18.46 21.14
C ARG A 32 20.44 17.15 20.33
N VAL A 33 19.24 16.77 19.86
CA VAL A 33 19.00 15.56 19.07
C VAL A 33 19.33 15.84 17.61
N LYS A 34 20.31 15.11 17.09
CA LYS A 34 20.73 15.21 15.68
C LYS A 34 19.92 14.23 14.85
N LEU A 35 18.81 14.70 14.29
CA LEU A 35 18.07 13.98 13.25
C LEU A 35 18.70 14.31 11.88
N PRO A 36 19.20 13.33 11.11
CA PRO A 36 19.77 13.60 9.79
C PRO A 36 18.72 14.08 8.77
N ALA A 37 19.16 14.82 7.75
CA ALA A 37 18.27 15.46 6.77
C ALA A 37 17.34 14.46 6.04
N GLU A 38 17.81 13.25 5.74
CA GLU A 38 17.00 12.24 5.06
C GLU A 38 15.86 11.68 5.93
N TYR A 39 15.94 11.80 7.25
CA TYR A 39 14.82 11.50 8.15
C TYR A 39 13.93 12.73 8.38
N ARG A 40 14.48 13.95 8.28
CA ARG A 40 13.70 15.19 8.41
C ARG A 40 12.75 15.39 7.24
N PHE A 41 13.18 15.08 6.02
CA PHE A 41 12.35 15.22 4.83
C PHE A 41 11.01 14.48 4.92
N PRO A 42 10.95 13.15 5.15
CA PRO A 42 9.69 12.43 5.32
C PRO A 42 8.89 12.89 6.54
N LEU A 43 9.56 13.34 7.61
CA LEU A 43 8.91 13.91 8.79
C LEU A 43 8.13 15.19 8.43
N TYR A 44 8.75 16.12 7.71
CA TYR A 44 8.08 17.36 7.29
C TYR A 44 7.00 17.11 6.25
N LEU A 45 7.21 16.15 5.35
CA LEU A 45 6.16 15.71 4.42
C LEU A 45 4.96 15.13 5.17
N MET A 46 5.18 14.35 6.24
CA MET A 46 4.09 13.89 7.10
C MET A 46 3.35 15.04 7.77
N PHE A 47 4.05 16.02 8.35
CA PHE A 47 3.37 17.19 8.93
C PHE A 47 2.58 17.96 7.87
N SER A 48 3.17 18.16 6.69
CA SER A 48 2.47 18.80 5.58
C SER A 48 1.20 18.04 5.20
N LEU A 49 1.26 16.70 5.16
CA LEU A 49 0.10 15.85 4.94
C LEU A 49 -0.94 16.00 6.06
N PHE A 50 -0.57 16.01 7.34
CA PHE A 50 -1.54 16.16 8.44
C PHE A 50 -2.27 17.50 8.45
N PHE A 51 -1.56 18.59 8.17
CA PHE A 51 -2.11 19.95 8.29
C PHE A 51 -2.73 20.48 6.99
N LEU A 52 -2.13 20.21 5.84
CA LEU A 52 -2.60 20.78 4.56
C LEU A 52 -3.65 19.90 3.88
N TYR A 53 -3.68 18.61 4.15
CA TYR A 53 -4.61 17.71 3.45
C TYR A 53 -6.10 18.04 3.64
N PRO A 54 -6.58 18.45 4.82
CA PRO A 54 -7.96 18.89 4.98
C PRO A 54 -8.35 20.04 4.06
N LEU A 55 -7.42 20.91 3.66
CA LEU A 55 -7.69 21.97 2.66
C LEU A 55 -8.07 21.37 1.31
N TRP A 56 -7.33 20.33 0.91
CA TRP A 56 -7.58 19.65 -0.35
C TRP A 56 -8.88 18.82 -0.33
N VAL A 57 -9.29 18.29 0.83
CA VAL A 57 -10.52 17.48 0.94
C VAL A 57 -11.78 18.34 1.15
N SER A 58 -11.64 19.57 1.66
CA SER A 58 -12.79 20.37 2.09
C SER A 58 -13.77 20.69 0.95
N PRO A 59 -15.04 20.21 1.02
CA PRO A 59 -16.04 20.48 -0.01
C PRO A 59 -16.43 21.96 -0.04
N ILE A 60 -16.33 22.66 1.11
CA ILE A 60 -16.64 24.08 1.24
C ILE A 60 -15.71 24.95 0.37
N LEU A 61 -14.46 24.51 0.15
CA LEU A 61 -13.48 25.26 -0.62
C LEU A 61 -13.50 24.95 -2.12
N HIS A 62 -14.05 23.81 -2.52
CA HIS A 62 -13.82 23.25 -3.86
C HIS A 62 -15.08 22.75 -4.58
N GLU A 63 -16.29 22.98 -4.04
CA GLU A 63 -17.57 22.52 -4.62
C GLU A 63 -17.49 21.07 -5.11
N LEU A 64 -17.00 20.18 -4.24
CA LEU A 64 -16.72 18.79 -4.61
C LEU A 64 -17.98 17.94 -4.57
N SER A 65 -18.14 17.08 -5.58
CA SER A 65 -19.06 15.94 -5.53
C SER A 65 -18.67 14.96 -4.42
N ASP A 66 -19.64 14.28 -3.83
CA ASP A 66 -19.43 13.28 -2.77
C ASP A 66 -18.41 12.19 -3.15
N ASP A 67 -18.49 11.70 -4.39
CA ASP A 67 -17.55 10.69 -4.94
C ASP A 67 -16.10 11.19 -4.91
N SER A 68 -15.89 12.43 -5.34
CA SER A 68 -14.58 13.08 -5.33
C SER A 68 -14.05 13.22 -3.91
N VAL A 69 -14.89 13.57 -2.94
CA VAL A 69 -14.48 13.64 -1.52
C VAL A 69 -14.04 12.26 -1.03
N ALA A 70 -14.80 11.20 -1.32
CA ALA A 70 -14.46 9.85 -0.90
C ALA A 70 -13.12 9.35 -1.47
N TRP A 71 -12.87 9.60 -2.77
CA TRP A 71 -11.57 9.33 -3.40
C TRP A 71 -10.43 10.12 -2.76
N ARG A 72 -10.65 11.40 -2.47
CA ARG A 72 -9.65 12.21 -1.76
C ARG A 72 -9.43 11.68 -0.35
N VAL A 73 -10.44 11.21 0.37
CA VAL A 73 -10.20 10.58 1.69
C VAL A 73 -9.34 9.31 1.55
N PHE A 74 -9.61 8.46 0.55
CA PHE A 74 -8.81 7.25 0.27
C PHE A 74 -7.34 7.57 -0.10
N CYS A 75 -7.09 8.67 -0.81
CA CYS A 75 -5.73 9.07 -1.18
C CYS A 75 -4.85 9.41 0.04
N PHE A 76 -5.42 9.71 1.21
CA PHE A 76 -4.64 10.13 2.39
C PHE A 76 -3.68 9.05 2.90
N PRO A 77 -4.14 7.84 3.29
CA PRO A 77 -3.25 6.76 3.70
C PRO A 77 -2.34 6.29 2.55
N THR A 78 -2.77 6.43 1.30
CA THR A 78 -1.96 6.11 0.13
C THR A 78 -0.74 7.03 0.02
N LEU A 79 -0.95 8.35 0.09
CA LEU A 79 0.13 9.34 0.10
C LEU A 79 1.03 9.16 1.33
N ALA A 80 0.46 8.82 2.48
CA ALA A 80 1.25 8.51 3.66
C ALA A 80 2.20 7.33 3.45
N GLY A 81 1.71 6.24 2.82
CA GLY A 81 2.55 5.11 2.41
C GLY A 81 3.68 5.53 1.48
N LEU A 82 3.39 6.34 0.46
CA LEU A 82 4.40 6.86 -0.47
C LEU A 82 5.45 7.73 0.24
N ILE A 83 5.03 8.61 1.14
CA ILE A 83 5.96 9.43 1.92
C ILE A 83 6.81 8.56 2.83
N LEU A 84 6.25 7.51 3.45
CA LEU A 84 7.05 6.55 4.22
C LEU A 84 8.10 5.84 3.34
N LEU A 85 7.79 5.51 2.09
CA LEU A 85 8.78 4.95 1.15
C LEU A 85 9.95 5.91 0.86
N THR A 86 9.79 7.23 1.05
CA THR A 86 10.92 8.18 0.95
C THR A 86 11.95 8.02 2.08
N LEU A 87 11.69 7.19 3.09
CA LEU A 87 12.69 6.79 4.10
C LEU A 87 13.72 5.78 3.56
N ILE A 88 13.47 5.13 2.42
CA ILE A 88 14.37 4.10 1.86
C ILE A 88 15.83 4.57 1.75
N PRO A 89 16.14 5.77 1.21
CA PRO A 89 17.52 6.27 1.16
C PRO A 89 18.16 6.36 2.56
N ALA A 90 17.41 6.86 3.55
CA ALA A 90 17.88 6.98 4.93
C ALA A 90 18.18 5.62 5.57
N ILE A 91 17.35 4.62 5.28
CA ILE A 91 17.54 3.24 5.75
C ILE A 91 18.80 2.64 5.15
N ARG A 92 19.04 2.86 3.84
CA ARG A 92 20.19 2.29 3.12
C ARG A 92 21.54 2.78 3.66
N ARG A 93 21.58 3.96 4.30
CA ARG A 93 22.78 4.45 5.00
C ARG A 93 23.05 3.71 6.33
N GLY A 94 22.07 2.99 6.86
CA GLY A 94 22.19 2.08 8.00
C GLY A 94 22.41 2.76 9.36
N SER A 95 22.69 1.94 10.37
CA SER A 95 22.90 2.35 11.77
C SER A 95 24.02 3.38 11.96
N GLN A 96 25.07 3.36 11.14
CA GLN A 96 26.18 4.31 11.22
C GLN A 96 25.73 5.76 10.99
N TYR A 97 24.71 5.97 10.16
CA TYR A 97 24.20 7.30 9.85
C TYR A 97 23.55 8.02 11.04
N VAL A 98 23.04 7.25 12.01
CA VAL A 98 22.39 7.77 13.21
C VAL A 98 23.18 7.49 14.49
N ALA A 99 24.40 6.96 14.40
CA ALA A 99 25.20 6.58 15.56
C ALA A 99 25.55 7.76 16.48
N LYS A 100 25.70 8.97 15.91
CA LYS A 100 25.99 10.21 16.65
C LYS A 100 24.76 11.11 16.77
N ASN A 101 23.65 10.56 17.26
CA ASN A 101 22.36 11.24 17.37
C ASN A 101 22.20 12.14 18.62
N GLY A 102 23.08 12.03 19.61
CA GLY A 102 23.00 12.81 20.86
C GLY A 102 22.02 12.25 21.90
N THR A 103 21.43 11.06 21.66
CA THR A 103 20.50 10.39 22.59
C THR A 103 21.11 9.09 23.11
N PRO A 104 20.66 8.57 24.27
CA PRO A 104 21.11 7.25 24.76
C PRO A 104 20.59 6.08 23.91
N TRP A 105 19.61 6.33 23.03
CA TRP A 105 18.97 5.30 22.21
C TRP A 105 19.75 5.06 20.92
N GLY A 106 20.21 3.82 20.73
CA GLY A 106 20.85 3.36 19.50
C GLY A 106 19.86 2.88 18.44
N TRP A 107 20.37 2.50 17.28
CA TRP A 107 19.62 1.79 16.26
C TRP A 107 19.17 0.40 16.77
N PRO A 108 17.89 -0.02 16.62
CA PRO A 108 16.81 0.57 15.84
C PRO A 108 15.80 1.38 16.68
N TRP A 109 16.07 1.72 17.94
CA TRP A 109 15.13 2.52 18.75
C TRP A 109 15.12 4.00 18.38
N TYR A 110 16.17 4.49 17.73
CA TYR A 110 16.18 5.80 17.08
C TYR A 110 16.47 5.63 15.58
N PRO A 111 15.74 6.30 14.66
CA PRO A 111 14.69 7.32 14.85
C PRO A 111 13.24 6.78 14.71
N TRP A 112 13.06 5.47 14.65
CA TRP A 112 11.82 4.80 14.24
C TRP A 112 10.54 5.13 15.02
N PRO A 113 10.55 5.32 16.36
CA PRO A 113 9.33 5.60 17.12
C PRO A 113 8.53 6.79 16.58
N ILE A 114 9.21 7.84 16.11
CA ILE A 114 8.54 9.02 15.54
C ILE A 114 7.68 8.61 14.34
N PHE A 115 8.21 7.79 13.42
CA PHE A 115 7.47 7.34 12.25
C PHE A 115 6.39 6.32 12.59
N VAL A 116 6.58 5.50 13.62
CA VAL A 116 5.54 4.59 14.12
C VAL A 116 4.37 5.38 14.69
N PHE A 117 4.63 6.39 15.53
CA PHE A 117 3.58 7.27 16.06
C PHE A 117 2.87 8.05 14.95
N LEU A 118 3.60 8.53 13.95
CA LEU A 118 3.00 9.18 12.78
C LEU A 118 2.13 8.21 11.98
N ALA A 119 2.57 6.96 11.77
CA ALA A 119 1.78 5.95 11.07
C ALA A 119 0.48 5.60 11.83
N ILE A 120 0.55 5.47 13.17
CA ILE A 120 -0.64 5.33 14.01
C ILE A 120 -1.56 6.55 13.86
N GLY A 121 -0.97 7.75 13.88
CA GLY A 121 -1.66 9.01 13.61
C GLY A 121 -2.36 9.00 12.26
N VAL A 122 -1.73 8.46 11.21
CA VAL A 122 -2.34 8.33 9.87
C VAL A 122 -3.54 7.39 9.92
N CYS A 123 -3.46 6.26 10.62
CA CYS A 123 -4.59 5.34 10.77
C CYS A 123 -5.80 6.02 11.43
N ILE A 124 -5.57 6.67 12.58
CA ILE A 124 -6.62 7.40 13.32
C ILE A 124 -7.16 8.55 12.47
N ARG A 125 -6.29 9.29 11.80
CA ARG A 125 -6.67 10.45 10.99
C ARG A 125 -7.44 10.04 9.74
N SER A 126 -7.10 8.91 9.11
CA SER A 126 -7.84 8.37 7.96
C SER A 126 -9.29 8.08 8.33
N TYR A 127 -9.51 7.43 9.48
CA TYR A 127 -10.85 7.20 10.03
C TYR A 127 -11.57 8.53 10.32
N ALA A 128 -10.89 9.48 10.99
CA ALA A 128 -11.47 10.77 11.31
C ALA A 128 -11.83 11.59 10.05
N LEU A 129 -11.02 11.54 8.99
CA LEU A 129 -11.32 12.22 7.72
C LEU A 129 -12.56 11.63 7.04
N ALA A 130 -12.64 10.30 6.98
CA ALA A 130 -13.82 9.62 6.44
C ALA A 130 -15.08 9.96 7.24
N PHE A 131 -14.98 9.94 8.57
CA PHE A 131 -16.07 10.31 9.45
C PHE A 131 -16.50 11.78 9.27
N SER A 132 -15.56 12.73 9.28
CA SER A 132 -15.87 14.17 9.25
C SER A 132 -16.37 14.68 7.89
N PHE A 133 -15.75 14.25 6.78
CA PHE A 133 -16.06 14.84 5.47
C PHE A 133 -17.22 14.16 4.74
N GLN A 134 -17.54 12.91 5.10
CA GLN A 134 -18.62 12.18 4.42
C GLN A 134 -19.97 12.32 5.12
N THR A 135 -19.98 12.49 6.46
CA THR A 135 -21.20 12.86 7.19
C THR A 135 -21.69 14.27 6.86
N ALA A 136 -20.77 15.17 6.48
CA ALA A 136 -21.11 16.53 6.05
C ALA A 136 -21.67 16.60 4.61
N ALA A 137 -21.31 15.65 3.76
CA ALA A 137 -21.80 15.54 2.38
C ALA A 137 -23.21 14.92 2.32
N MET A 138 -23.46 13.84 3.07
CA MET A 138 -24.77 13.17 3.13
C MET A 138 -25.69 13.82 4.16
N THR A 139 -26.25 14.97 3.82
CA THR A 139 -27.25 15.70 4.65
C THR A 139 -28.64 15.04 4.72
N ALA A 140 -28.81 13.83 4.19
CA ALA A 140 -30.09 13.12 4.20
C ALA A 140 -29.92 11.59 4.20
N ALA A 141 -29.47 10.97 5.29
CA ALA A 141 -29.83 9.59 5.63
C ALA A 141 -29.39 9.21 7.05
N THR A 142 -30.28 8.55 7.76
CA THR A 142 -30.26 8.04 9.13
C THR A 142 -29.16 7.04 9.49
N ASP A 143 -28.10 6.89 8.69
CA ASP A 143 -27.08 5.85 8.87
C ASP A 143 -25.73 6.45 9.27
N TRP A 144 -25.34 6.27 10.54
CA TRP A 144 -24.12 6.82 11.16
C TRP A 144 -22.85 6.07 10.74
N ARG A 145 -22.81 5.54 9.51
CA ARG A 145 -21.81 4.57 9.06
C ARG A 145 -20.90 5.18 7.99
N THR A 146 -19.60 5.19 8.29
CA THR A 146 -18.53 5.71 7.44
C THR A 146 -18.21 4.76 6.28
N SER A 147 -17.70 5.29 5.15
CA SER A 147 -17.16 4.45 4.07
C SER A 147 -15.82 3.80 4.39
N PHE A 148 -15.20 4.21 5.50
CA PHE A 148 -13.89 3.73 5.90
C PHE A 148 -13.89 2.21 6.09
N GLY A 149 -13.09 1.52 5.27
CA GLY A 149 -12.70 0.14 5.48
C GLY A 149 -11.23 0.02 5.81
N ILE A 150 -10.84 -1.09 6.45
CA ILE A 150 -9.43 -1.40 6.72
C ILE A 150 -8.60 -1.40 5.43
N TYR A 151 -9.23 -1.73 4.29
CA TYR A 151 -8.60 -1.71 2.97
C TYR A 151 -8.08 -0.33 2.53
N TYR A 152 -8.56 0.78 3.13
CA TYR A 152 -7.98 2.11 2.89
C TYR A 152 -6.52 2.17 3.35
N LEU A 153 -6.18 1.42 4.40
CA LEU A 153 -4.84 1.40 4.97
C LEU A 153 -3.91 0.42 4.24
N THR A 154 -4.41 -0.38 3.30
CA THR A 154 -3.60 -1.38 2.59
C THR A 154 -2.35 -0.80 1.93
N PRO A 155 -2.38 0.35 1.22
CA PRO A 155 -1.17 0.93 0.63
C PRO A 155 -0.13 1.34 1.69
N LEU A 156 -0.60 1.90 2.82
CA LEU A 156 0.26 2.23 3.96
C LEU A 156 0.89 0.96 4.55
N PHE A 157 0.08 -0.08 4.76
CA PHE A 157 0.55 -1.35 5.30
C PHE A 157 1.50 -2.07 4.34
N LEU A 158 1.33 -1.98 3.03
CA LEU A 158 2.28 -2.54 2.06
C LEU A 158 3.63 -1.79 2.07
N ALA A 159 3.65 -0.51 2.39
CA ALA A 159 4.90 0.24 2.54
C ALA A 159 5.74 -0.25 3.74
N VAL A 160 5.11 -0.72 4.81
CA VAL A 160 5.80 -1.15 6.04
C VAL A 160 6.75 -2.35 5.81
N PRO A 161 6.33 -3.47 5.21
CA PRO A 161 7.21 -4.56 4.80
C PRO A 161 8.37 -4.11 3.92
N VAL A 162 8.14 -3.17 3.00
CA VAL A 162 9.22 -2.63 2.15
C VAL A 162 10.29 -1.98 3.04
N LEU A 163 9.90 -1.09 3.96
CA LEU A 163 10.86 -0.45 4.88
C LEU A 163 11.54 -1.46 5.81
N LEU A 164 10.78 -2.38 6.41
CA LEU A 164 11.33 -3.39 7.30
C LEU A 164 12.29 -4.34 6.58
N SER A 165 12.01 -4.66 5.31
CA SER A 165 12.89 -5.47 4.48
C SER A 165 14.19 -4.74 4.14
N GLU A 166 14.13 -3.45 3.83
CA GLU A 166 15.32 -2.63 3.59
C GLU A 166 16.19 -2.52 4.84
N ILE A 167 15.58 -2.42 6.03
CA ILE A 167 16.30 -2.48 7.31
C ILE A 167 16.96 -3.86 7.46
N ALA A 168 16.21 -4.95 7.19
CA ALA A 168 16.71 -6.30 7.33
C ALA A 168 17.90 -6.60 6.41
N ILE A 169 17.86 -6.09 5.17
CA ILE A 169 18.94 -6.24 4.18
C ILE A 169 20.16 -5.42 4.60
N THR A 170 19.97 -4.14 4.95
CA THR A 170 21.07 -3.23 5.31
C THR A 170 21.81 -3.70 6.57
N GLU A 171 21.05 -4.14 7.58
CA GLU A 171 21.61 -4.59 8.86
C GLU A 171 21.90 -6.11 8.90
N ARG A 172 21.72 -6.80 7.76
CA ARG A 172 21.94 -8.25 7.60
C ARG A 172 21.18 -9.11 8.64
N LYS A 173 20.01 -8.63 9.11
CA LYS A 173 19.17 -9.31 10.11
C LYS A 173 18.26 -10.35 9.46
N ARG A 174 18.75 -11.59 9.32
CA ARG A 174 18.02 -12.72 8.71
C ARG A 174 16.67 -13.00 9.38
N GLY A 175 16.58 -12.88 10.71
CA GLY A 175 15.33 -13.09 11.45
C GLY A 175 14.24 -12.11 11.04
N LEU A 176 14.59 -10.82 10.93
CA LEU A 176 13.66 -9.78 10.48
C LEU A 176 13.24 -10.01 9.02
N SER A 177 14.17 -10.40 8.14
CA SER A 177 13.85 -10.72 6.75
C SER A 177 12.81 -11.84 6.63
N ARG A 178 12.97 -12.94 7.39
CA ARG A 178 11.99 -14.04 7.45
C ARG A 178 10.64 -13.59 7.99
N PHE A 179 10.65 -12.81 9.07
CA PHE A 179 9.42 -12.26 9.65
C PHE A 179 8.65 -11.42 8.62
N VAL A 180 9.35 -10.54 7.90
CA VAL A 180 8.76 -9.69 6.87
C VAL A 180 8.18 -10.50 5.71
N MET A 181 8.86 -11.57 5.29
CA MET A 181 8.35 -12.46 4.25
C MET A 181 7.05 -13.15 4.65
N VAL A 182 6.85 -13.47 5.93
CA VAL A 182 5.63 -14.13 6.42
C VAL A 182 4.51 -13.11 6.63
N ILE A 183 4.84 -11.90 7.12
CA ILE A 183 3.82 -10.89 7.41
C ILE A 183 3.28 -10.22 6.14
N ALA A 184 4.09 -10.07 5.09
CA ALA A 184 3.67 -9.42 3.84
C ALA A 184 2.38 -10.04 3.23
N PRO A 185 2.26 -11.37 3.03
CA PRO A 185 1.03 -11.96 2.50
C PRO A 185 -0.12 -11.89 3.50
N LEU A 186 0.15 -11.89 4.81
CA LEU A 186 -0.89 -11.71 5.83
C LEU A 186 -1.55 -10.33 5.74
N LEU A 187 -0.82 -9.31 5.28
CA LEU A 187 -1.38 -7.98 5.06
C LEU A 187 -2.42 -7.93 3.94
N VAL A 188 -2.46 -8.92 3.03
CA VAL A 188 -3.56 -9.04 2.05
C VAL A 188 -4.91 -9.20 2.76
N LEU A 189 -4.93 -9.81 3.96
CA LEU A 189 -6.17 -9.93 4.75
C LEU A 189 -6.73 -8.56 5.18
N THR A 190 -5.88 -7.54 5.31
CA THR A 190 -6.32 -6.17 5.62
C THR A 190 -7.11 -5.53 4.47
N ALA A 191 -6.95 -6.06 3.25
CA ALA A 191 -7.67 -5.60 2.08
C ALA A 191 -9.07 -6.23 1.94
N ILE A 192 -9.42 -7.18 2.82
CA ILE A 192 -10.77 -7.75 2.82
C ILE A 192 -11.75 -6.67 3.32
N PRO A 193 -12.78 -6.34 2.53
CA PRO A 193 -13.73 -5.29 2.88
C PRO A 193 -14.67 -5.75 3.99
N PHE A 194 -14.27 -5.55 5.24
CA PHE A 194 -15.13 -5.71 6.41
C PHE A 194 -15.80 -4.37 6.73
N GLY A 195 -17.02 -4.19 6.25
CA GLY A 195 -17.81 -3.01 6.53
C GLY A 195 -19.29 -3.27 6.28
N SER A 196 -20.13 -2.44 6.88
CA SER A 196 -21.57 -2.48 6.70
C SER A 196 -22.10 -1.04 6.64
N GLY A 197 -23.16 -0.82 5.89
CA GLY A 197 -23.73 0.52 5.65
C GLY A 197 -23.73 0.89 4.17
N ILE A 198 -24.65 1.79 3.80
CA ILE A 198 -24.91 2.17 2.41
C ILE A 198 -23.72 2.96 1.84
N ALA A 199 -23.16 3.89 2.63
CA ALA A 199 -22.00 4.69 2.21
C ALA A 199 -20.74 3.83 1.97
N PHE A 200 -20.55 2.78 2.78
CA PHE A 200 -19.47 1.81 2.58
C PHE A 200 -19.66 1.00 1.30
N ALA A 201 -20.86 0.44 1.10
CA ALA A 201 -21.16 -0.36 -0.08
C ALA A 201 -21.04 0.46 -1.37
N GLY A 202 -21.58 1.68 -1.38
CA GLY A 202 -21.53 2.57 -2.54
C GLY A 202 -20.10 2.98 -2.93
N PHE A 203 -19.26 3.34 -1.95
CA PHE A 203 -17.85 3.63 -2.27
C PHE A 203 -17.09 2.38 -2.70
N LEU A 204 -17.33 1.22 -2.07
CA LEU A 204 -16.66 -0.03 -2.45
C LEU A 204 -17.00 -0.43 -3.88
N GLU A 205 -18.27 -0.30 -4.29
CA GLU A 205 -18.70 -0.56 -5.66
C GLU A 205 -17.97 0.36 -6.66
N MET A 206 -17.98 1.67 -6.41
CA MET A 206 -17.25 2.64 -7.22
C MET A 206 -15.73 2.37 -7.27
N PHE A 207 -15.15 1.94 -6.14
CA PHE A 207 -13.75 1.57 -6.05
C PHE A 207 -13.45 0.36 -6.93
N VAL A 208 -14.27 -0.68 -6.85
CA VAL A 208 -14.15 -1.92 -7.65
C VAL A 208 -14.31 -1.62 -9.14
N GLU A 209 -15.22 -0.74 -9.52
CA GLU A 209 -15.42 -0.37 -10.93
C GLU A 209 -14.23 0.38 -11.51
N ARG A 210 -13.58 1.23 -10.71
CA ARG A 210 -12.50 2.11 -11.22
C ARG A 210 -11.10 1.52 -11.11
N LEU A 211 -10.78 0.87 -9.99
CA LEU A 211 -9.44 0.32 -9.72
C LEU A 211 -9.40 -1.20 -9.62
N GLY A 212 -10.56 -1.85 -9.50
CA GLY A 212 -10.65 -3.26 -9.15
C GLY A 212 -10.69 -3.48 -7.63
N SER A 213 -10.83 -4.74 -7.23
CA SER A 213 -11.07 -5.08 -5.83
C SER A 213 -9.84 -4.80 -4.98
N PRO A 214 -10.01 -4.36 -3.71
CA PRO A 214 -8.87 -4.08 -2.86
C PRO A 214 -7.97 -5.30 -2.63
N ILE A 215 -8.56 -6.50 -2.54
CA ILE A 215 -7.82 -7.77 -2.41
C ILE A 215 -6.96 -8.02 -3.64
N TRP A 216 -7.49 -7.80 -4.85
CA TRP A 216 -6.76 -7.95 -6.09
C TRP A 216 -5.54 -7.01 -6.15
N LEU A 217 -5.74 -5.74 -5.79
CA LEU A 217 -4.65 -4.76 -5.70
C LEU A 217 -3.61 -5.15 -4.64
N ALA A 218 -4.03 -5.67 -3.49
CA ALA A 218 -3.13 -6.10 -2.42
C ALA A 218 -2.25 -7.29 -2.83
N VAL A 219 -2.83 -8.25 -3.56
CA VAL A 219 -2.09 -9.42 -4.09
C VAL A 219 -1.08 -8.97 -5.14
N ILE A 220 -1.47 -8.08 -6.06
CA ILE A 220 -0.54 -7.48 -7.02
C ILE A 220 0.57 -6.72 -6.30
N GLY A 221 0.23 -5.90 -5.31
CA GLY A 221 1.20 -5.16 -4.50
C GLY A 221 2.19 -6.08 -3.79
N THR A 222 1.72 -7.22 -3.29
CA THR A 222 2.55 -8.24 -2.64
C THR A 222 3.45 -8.97 -3.66
N ALA A 223 2.95 -9.27 -4.86
CA ALA A 223 3.76 -9.82 -5.95
C ALA A 223 4.88 -8.85 -6.37
N ILE A 224 4.56 -7.55 -6.49
CA ILE A 224 5.54 -6.49 -6.77
C ILE A 224 6.57 -6.40 -5.65
N PHE A 225 6.14 -6.46 -4.39
CA PHE A 225 7.04 -6.46 -3.23
C PHE A 225 8.04 -7.62 -3.26
N TYR A 226 7.59 -8.84 -3.53
CA TYR A 226 8.51 -9.97 -3.66
C TYR A 226 9.40 -9.88 -4.90
N GLY A 227 8.90 -9.33 -6.01
CA GLY A 227 9.71 -8.98 -7.18
C GLY A 227 10.86 -8.03 -6.82
N TYR A 228 10.56 -6.96 -6.08
CA TYR A 228 11.54 -6.03 -5.54
C TYR A 228 12.58 -6.75 -4.66
N LEU A 229 12.15 -7.60 -3.72
CA LEU A 229 13.08 -8.35 -2.87
C LEU A 229 13.96 -9.33 -3.64
N ARG A 230 13.44 -9.92 -4.72
CA ARG A 230 14.20 -10.78 -5.61
C ARG A 230 15.31 -10.00 -6.29
N GLU A 231 15.05 -8.79 -6.79
CA GLU A 231 16.08 -7.91 -7.37
C GLU A 231 17.16 -7.53 -6.36
N ARG A 232 16.79 -7.40 -5.07
CA ARG A 232 17.74 -7.18 -3.96
C ARG A 232 18.52 -8.43 -3.55
N GLY A 233 18.41 -9.54 -4.29
CA GLY A 233 19.21 -10.75 -4.10
C GLY A 233 18.66 -11.71 -3.03
N THR A 234 17.40 -11.56 -2.63
CA THR A 234 16.82 -12.40 -1.59
C THR A 234 16.26 -13.70 -2.18
N ASN A 235 16.98 -14.81 -2.04
CA ASN A 235 16.62 -16.10 -2.67
C ASN A 235 15.21 -16.60 -2.32
N SER A 236 14.74 -16.41 -1.09
CA SER A 236 13.41 -16.87 -0.66
C SER A 236 12.25 -16.04 -1.23
N ALA A 237 12.52 -14.84 -1.77
CA ALA A 237 11.49 -13.97 -2.34
C ALA A 237 10.89 -14.55 -3.63
N GLU A 238 11.64 -15.41 -4.35
CA GLU A 238 11.14 -16.09 -5.55
C GLU A 238 9.89 -16.92 -5.23
N VAL A 239 9.90 -17.67 -4.13
CA VAL A 239 8.77 -18.51 -3.71
C VAL A 239 7.56 -17.63 -3.35
N GLY A 240 7.77 -16.56 -2.60
CA GLY A 240 6.71 -15.61 -2.24
C GLY A 240 6.06 -14.98 -3.47
N MET A 241 6.87 -14.54 -4.44
CA MET A 241 6.39 -13.98 -5.71
C MET A 241 5.52 -14.99 -6.48
N MET A 242 5.97 -16.24 -6.57
CA MET A 242 5.25 -17.31 -7.27
C MET A 242 3.92 -17.63 -6.58
N ILE A 243 3.88 -17.68 -5.24
CA ILE A 243 2.65 -17.88 -4.47
C ILE A 243 1.69 -16.71 -4.69
N SER A 244 2.16 -15.47 -4.65
CA SER A 244 1.32 -14.28 -4.89
C SER A 244 0.77 -14.26 -6.31
N LEU A 245 1.56 -14.62 -7.33
CA LEU A 245 1.08 -14.72 -8.72
C LEU A 245 0.10 -15.89 -8.92
N ALA A 246 0.32 -17.02 -8.23
CA ALA A 246 -0.61 -18.13 -8.25
C ALA A 246 -1.95 -17.72 -7.61
N ALA A 247 -1.92 -17.00 -6.48
CA ALA A 247 -3.12 -16.43 -5.87
C ALA A 247 -3.83 -15.43 -6.81
N ALA A 248 -3.07 -14.58 -7.51
CA ALA A 248 -3.60 -13.64 -8.50
C ALA A 248 -4.30 -14.33 -9.70
N THR A 249 -4.07 -15.63 -9.91
CA THR A 249 -4.76 -16.41 -10.96
C THR A 249 -6.25 -16.56 -10.63
N PHE A 250 -6.63 -16.66 -9.36
CA PHE A 250 -8.01 -16.89 -8.91
C PHE A 250 -8.69 -15.65 -8.34
N ILE A 251 -7.90 -14.62 -8.02
CA ILE A 251 -8.39 -13.35 -7.48
C ILE A 251 -8.47 -12.37 -8.63
N GLY A 252 -9.68 -11.91 -8.95
CA GLY A 252 -9.91 -10.97 -10.04
C GLY A 252 -10.36 -9.59 -9.59
N PRO A 253 -10.50 -8.64 -10.54
CA PRO A 253 -10.86 -7.25 -10.24
C PRO A 253 -12.21 -7.09 -9.53
N ARG A 254 -13.10 -8.09 -9.54
CA ARG A 254 -14.40 -8.04 -8.83
C ARG A 254 -14.47 -8.98 -7.62
N THR A 255 -13.37 -9.63 -7.25
CA THR A 255 -13.33 -10.58 -6.12
C THR A 255 -13.29 -9.84 -4.78
N LEU A 256 -14.37 -9.94 -4.00
CA LEU A 256 -14.51 -9.33 -2.67
C LEU A 256 -14.29 -10.34 -1.52
N GLY A 257 -14.36 -11.64 -1.82
CA GLY A 257 -14.17 -12.73 -0.87
C GLY A 257 -14.14 -14.10 -1.54
N ILE A 258 -14.11 -15.16 -0.72
CA ILE A 258 -13.96 -16.56 -1.17
C ILE A 258 -15.11 -17.00 -2.07
N SER A 259 -16.32 -16.49 -1.86
CA SER A 259 -17.50 -16.80 -2.67
C SER A 259 -17.50 -16.15 -4.07
N THR A 260 -16.58 -15.20 -4.32
CA THR A 260 -16.51 -14.40 -5.55
C THR A 260 -15.20 -14.60 -6.31
N LEU A 261 -14.56 -15.76 -6.11
CA LEU A 261 -13.35 -16.12 -6.84
C LEU A 261 -13.64 -16.19 -8.34
N THR A 262 -12.76 -15.60 -9.14
CA THR A 262 -12.92 -15.60 -10.59
C THR A 262 -12.33 -16.88 -11.19
N GLU A 263 -12.76 -17.19 -12.40
CA GLU A 263 -12.09 -18.20 -13.22
C GLU A 263 -10.59 -17.87 -13.38
N PRO A 264 -9.74 -18.89 -13.63
CA PRO A 264 -8.30 -18.72 -13.79
C PRO A 264 -7.94 -17.67 -14.85
N GLN A 265 -7.22 -16.63 -14.43
CA GLN A 265 -6.74 -15.57 -15.32
C GLN A 265 -5.44 -15.97 -16.01
N ALA A 266 -5.30 -15.60 -17.28
CA ALA A 266 -4.11 -15.96 -18.07
C ALA A 266 -2.87 -15.15 -17.68
N TRP A 267 -3.00 -13.85 -17.39
CA TRP A 267 -1.85 -12.95 -17.23
C TRP A 267 -0.90 -13.32 -16.07
N PRO A 268 -1.34 -13.77 -14.87
CA PRO A 268 -0.41 -14.18 -13.81
C PRO A 268 0.35 -15.45 -14.18
N LEU A 269 -0.32 -16.37 -14.88
CA LEU A 269 0.28 -17.61 -15.37
C LEU A 269 1.36 -17.34 -16.43
N VAL A 270 1.14 -16.35 -17.32
CA VAL A 270 2.17 -15.87 -18.24
C VAL A 270 3.38 -15.34 -17.48
N LEU A 271 3.17 -14.50 -16.46
CA LEU A 271 4.28 -13.96 -15.64
C LEU A 271 5.05 -15.06 -14.91
N ILE A 272 4.35 -16.04 -14.32
CA ILE A 272 4.96 -17.24 -13.73
C ILE A 272 5.82 -17.96 -14.77
N GLY A 273 5.27 -18.19 -15.95
CA GLY A 273 5.96 -18.85 -17.06
C GLY A 273 7.23 -18.12 -17.47
N CYS A 274 7.15 -16.81 -17.71
CA CYS A 274 8.28 -15.96 -18.07
C CYS A 274 9.38 -15.96 -16.99
N VAL A 275 9.00 -15.82 -15.72
CA VAL A 275 9.94 -15.82 -14.60
C VAL A 275 10.66 -17.16 -14.47
N GLN A 276 9.93 -18.27 -14.58
CA GLN A 276 10.52 -19.61 -14.51
C GLN A 276 11.38 -19.92 -15.74
N LEU A 277 10.98 -19.46 -16.93
CA LEU A 277 11.75 -19.64 -18.16
C LEU A 277 13.09 -18.90 -18.08
N GLN A 278 13.07 -17.63 -17.65
CA GLN A 278 14.29 -16.85 -17.43
C GLN A 278 15.25 -17.61 -16.49
N LYS A 279 14.73 -18.11 -15.36
CA LYS A 279 15.54 -18.86 -14.40
C LYS A 279 15.99 -20.23 -14.90
N ALA A 280 15.19 -20.88 -15.75
CA ALA A 280 15.56 -22.14 -16.38
C ALA A 280 16.76 -21.94 -17.31
N ILE A 281 16.79 -20.84 -18.05
CA ILE A 281 17.91 -20.45 -18.93
C ILE A 281 19.16 -20.14 -18.08
N GLU A 282 19.02 -19.31 -17.04
CA GLU A 282 20.14 -18.94 -16.16
C GLU A 282 20.76 -20.14 -15.43
N LYS A 283 19.94 -21.05 -14.90
CA LYS A 283 20.40 -22.19 -14.07
C LYS A 283 20.48 -23.53 -14.81
N ARG A 284 20.17 -23.57 -16.10
CA ARG A 284 20.09 -24.78 -16.94
C ARG A 284 19.28 -25.91 -16.29
N SER A 285 18.10 -25.58 -15.75
CA SER A 285 17.24 -26.54 -15.03
C SER A 285 16.04 -26.97 -15.89
N SER A 286 15.98 -28.26 -16.22
CA SER A 286 14.87 -28.86 -16.98
C SER A 286 13.53 -28.78 -16.24
N ALA A 287 13.52 -28.97 -14.92
CA ALA A 287 12.32 -28.88 -14.11
C ALA A 287 11.65 -27.49 -14.18
N ARG A 288 12.44 -26.42 -14.14
CA ARG A 288 11.93 -25.04 -14.28
C ARG A 288 11.40 -24.77 -15.69
N CYS A 289 12.04 -25.35 -16.71
CA CYS A 289 11.58 -25.29 -18.09
C CYS A 289 10.23 -25.98 -18.28
N LEU A 290 10.02 -27.13 -17.62
CA LEU A 290 8.74 -27.83 -17.63
C LEU A 290 7.65 -26.97 -16.98
N ILE A 291 7.90 -26.43 -15.78
CA ILE A 291 6.94 -25.54 -15.09
C ILE A 291 6.59 -24.34 -15.99
N ALA A 292 7.59 -23.68 -16.56
CA ALA A 292 7.37 -22.55 -17.45
C ALA A 292 6.49 -22.91 -18.65
N THR A 293 6.79 -24.02 -19.31
CA THR A 293 6.02 -24.51 -20.48
C THR A 293 4.59 -24.84 -20.07
N THR A 294 4.39 -25.57 -18.97
CA THR A 294 3.05 -25.90 -18.48
C THR A 294 2.25 -24.65 -18.13
N SER A 295 2.84 -23.67 -17.46
CA SER A 295 2.16 -22.43 -17.10
C SER A 295 1.78 -21.61 -18.33
N LEU A 296 2.64 -21.54 -19.35
CA LEU A 296 2.34 -20.85 -20.60
C LEU A 296 1.26 -21.56 -21.43
N ILE A 297 1.25 -22.89 -21.45
CA ILE A 297 0.19 -23.66 -22.11
C ILE A 297 -1.15 -23.41 -21.41
N VAL A 298 -1.21 -23.52 -20.07
CA VAL A 298 -2.45 -23.24 -19.31
C VAL A 298 -2.89 -21.80 -19.53
N ALA A 299 -1.97 -20.83 -19.51
CA ALA A 299 -2.29 -19.44 -19.80
C ALA A 299 -2.89 -19.25 -21.19
N ALA A 300 -2.32 -19.89 -22.22
CA ALA A 300 -2.84 -19.86 -23.57
C ALA A 300 -4.26 -20.48 -23.62
N THR A 301 -4.47 -21.63 -23.01
CA THR A 301 -5.78 -22.27 -22.93
C THR A 301 -6.82 -21.37 -22.27
N CYS A 302 -6.47 -20.71 -21.15
CA CYS A 302 -7.32 -19.73 -20.49
C CYS A 302 -7.63 -18.51 -21.38
N ALA A 303 -6.63 -17.99 -22.11
CA ALA A 303 -6.79 -16.84 -22.99
C ALA A 303 -7.66 -17.13 -24.22
N TYR A 304 -7.62 -18.35 -24.76
CA TYR A 304 -8.38 -18.77 -25.94
C TYR A 304 -9.71 -19.45 -25.62
N ARG A 305 -10.13 -19.49 -24.35
CA ARG A 305 -11.40 -20.08 -23.91
C ARG A 305 -12.57 -19.35 -24.59
N GLY A 306 -13.40 -20.07 -25.34
CA GLY A 306 -14.57 -19.52 -26.05
C GLY A 306 -14.30 -19.04 -27.48
N THR A 307 -13.07 -19.17 -27.99
CA THR A 307 -12.79 -18.97 -29.43
C THR A 307 -13.09 -20.23 -30.23
N TRP A 308 -13.30 -20.09 -31.55
CA TRP A 308 -13.59 -21.20 -32.46
C TRP A 308 -12.57 -22.36 -32.37
N LEU A 309 -11.31 -22.05 -32.03
CA LEU A 309 -10.23 -23.00 -31.81
C LEU A 309 -10.47 -23.97 -30.63
N THR A 310 -11.04 -23.49 -29.52
CA THR A 310 -11.32 -24.35 -28.35
C THR A 310 -12.62 -25.15 -28.52
N ASN A 311 -13.56 -24.67 -29.34
CA ASN A 311 -14.81 -25.38 -29.64
C ASN A 311 -14.65 -26.54 -30.63
N TYR A 312 -13.67 -26.50 -31.55
CA TYR A 312 -13.54 -27.51 -32.61
C TYR A 312 -12.70 -28.74 -32.21
N TYR A 313 -11.75 -28.60 -31.29
CA TYR A 313 -10.75 -29.65 -31.07
C TYR A 313 -10.79 -30.37 -29.73
N GLY A 314 -11.64 -29.98 -28.76
CA GLY A 314 -11.80 -30.73 -27.49
C GLY A 314 -10.48 -31.04 -26.76
N ALA A 315 -9.39 -30.35 -27.11
CA ALA A 315 -8.06 -30.75 -26.73
C ALA A 315 -7.71 -30.03 -25.43
N ILE A 316 -7.97 -30.78 -24.36
CA ILE A 316 -7.62 -30.57 -22.96
C ILE A 316 -8.66 -29.74 -22.19
N PRO A 317 -9.82 -30.35 -21.83
CA PRO A 317 -10.56 -29.89 -20.68
C PRO A 317 -9.79 -30.33 -19.43
N LEU A 318 -8.99 -29.44 -18.85
CA LEU A 318 -8.72 -29.51 -17.42
C LEU A 318 -10.00 -29.05 -16.73
N HIS A 319 -10.90 -30.01 -16.47
CA HIS A 319 -11.97 -29.87 -15.50
C HIS A 319 -11.39 -29.86 -14.08
#